data_AF-A0A061QTP0-F1
#
_entry.id   AF-A0A061QTP0-F1
#
_cell.length_a   1.000
_cell.length_b   1.000
_cell.length_c   1.000
_cell.angle_alpha   90.00
_cell.angle_beta   90.00
_cell.angle_gamma   90.00
#
_symmetry.space_group_name_H-M   'P 1'
#
loop_
_entity.id
_entity.type
_entity.pdbx_description
1 polymer ?
#
loop_
_entity_poly.entity_id
_entity_poly.type
_entity_poly.pdbx_seq_one_letter_code
_entity_poly.pdbx_strand_id
1 'polypeptide(L)'
;MRETQVLGVAGSAALWTAFGILVTSSVVFYILLLFQPVGRRIFHVYTFTITATASVCYLLMSVQQGYKIVGVRPVYWIRYVDWLVTTPLILLDLGTLISIDHDKIVLLIFLDLLMILSGAVGSFVGNWQNLFFWGAGMLFYILIVFEVFSAIRFLSNRISVKVKNLYLLLATSTVSVWSMYPIVWLLADGLNIMPVDLETILYALLDISAKCAFGFVLLLSREAVADATADENAVSTEEPLLLPTEAATPEA
;
A
#
# COMPACT_ATOMS: atom_id res chain seq x y z
N MET A 1 14.93 -19.69 -31.23
CA MET A 1 13.76 -19.30 -30.41
C MET A 1 14.23 -19.19 -28.97
N ARG A 2 13.95 -18.10 -28.25
CA ARG A 2 14.21 -18.06 -26.80
C ARG A 2 13.19 -18.97 -26.12
N GLU A 3 13.64 -19.84 -25.23
CA GLU A 3 12.75 -20.71 -24.45
C GLU A 3 11.85 -19.87 -23.55
N THR A 4 10.60 -20.31 -23.38
CA THR A 4 9.67 -19.71 -22.45
C THR A 4 10.17 -19.95 -21.03
N GLN A 5 10.43 -18.87 -20.30
CA GLN A 5 10.73 -18.93 -18.87
C GLN A 5 9.49 -19.40 -18.12
N VAL A 6 9.70 -20.26 -17.14
CA VAL A 6 8.63 -20.80 -16.28
C VAL A 6 9.01 -20.60 -14.82
N LEU A 7 8.01 -20.58 -13.95
CA LEU A 7 8.25 -20.59 -12.51
C LEU A 7 8.82 -21.96 -12.11
N GLY A 8 9.97 -21.94 -11.47
CA GLY A 8 10.63 -23.10 -10.90
C GLY A 8 10.20 -23.38 -9.46
N VAL A 9 10.87 -24.37 -8.86
CA VAL A 9 10.55 -24.84 -7.50
C VAL A 9 10.82 -23.76 -6.45
N ALA A 10 11.89 -22.97 -6.61
CA ALA A 10 12.23 -21.94 -5.64
C ALA A 10 11.21 -20.79 -5.66
N GLY A 11 10.80 -20.35 -6.85
CA GLY A 11 9.74 -19.36 -7.01
C GLY A 11 8.40 -19.85 -6.47
N SER A 12 8.02 -21.10 -6.77
CA SER A 12 6.79 -21.70 -6.24
C SER A 12 6.79 -21.80 -4.71
N ALA A 13 7.91 -22.22 -4.11
CA ALA A 13 8.07 -22.26 -2.66
C ALA A 13 7.96 -20.87 -2.03
N ALA A 14 8.50 -19.83 -2.69
CA ALA A 14 8.40 -18.45 -2.23
C ALA A 14 6.95 -17.95 -2.23
N LEU A 15 6.15 -18.27 -3.26
CA LEU A 15 4.73 -17.93 -3.30
C LEU A 15 3.96 -18.56 -2.14
N TRP A 16 4.13 -19.86 -1.90
CA TRP A 16 3.49 -20.57 -0.79
C TRP A 16 3.94 -20.04 0.58
N THR A 17 5.23 -19.70 0.73
CA THR A 17 5.77 -19.12 1.96
C THR A 17 5.15 -17.75 2.23
N ALA A 18 5.10 -16.88 1.22
CA ALA A 18 4.50 -15.56 1.34
C ALA A 18 2.99 -15.66 1.62
N PHE A 19 2.27 -16.57 0.96
CA PHE A 19 0.87 -16.85 1.29
C PHE A 19 0.70 -17.19 2.77
N GLY A 20 1.48 -18.15 3.29
CA GLY A 20 1.42 -18.57 4.68
C GLY A 20 1.67 -17.42 5.67
N ILE A 21 2.65 -16.56 5.40
CA ILE A 21 2.97 -15.40 6.23
C ILE A 21 1.86 -14.34 6.17
N LEU A 22 1.34 -14.04 4.96
CA LEU A 22 0.30 -13.04 4.74
C LEU A 22 -1.03 -13.46 5.38
N VAL A 23 -1.46 -14.71 5.19
CA VAL A 23 -2.71 -15.20 5.79
C VAL A 23 -2.59 -15.25 7.32
N THR A 24 -1.44 -15.67 7.86
CA THR A 24 -1.22 -15.66 9.31
C THR A 24 -1.27 -14.24 9.87
N SER A 25 -0.59 -13.29 9.21
CA SER A 25 -0.62 -11.88 9.61
C SER A 25 -2.04 -11.30 9.53
N SER A 26 -2.79 -11.64 8.48
CA SER A 26 -4.19 -11.23 8.33
C SER A 26 -5.07 -11.74 9.47
N VAL A 27 -4.94 -13.02 9.83
CA VAL A 27 -5.67 -13.59 10.99
C VAL A 27 -5.30 -12.87 12.28
N VAL A 28 -4.01 -12.59 12.52
CA VAL A 28 -3.56 -11.84 13.70
C VAL A 28 -4.17 -10.43 13.71
N PHE A 29 -4.10 -9.69 12.60
CA PHE A 29 -4.64 -8.33 12.52
C PHE A 29 -6.16 -8.29 12.64
N TYR A 30 -6.86 -9.30 12.12
CA TYR A 30 -8.30 -9.46 12.34
C TYR A 30 -8.62 -9.71 13.81
N ILE A 31 -7.88 -10.58 14.49
CA ILE A 31 -8.06 -10.81 15.93
C ILE A 31 -7.82 -9.52 16.71
N LEU A 32 -6.74 -8.78 16.41
CA LEU A 32 -6.46 -7.49 17.05
C LEU A 32 -7.60 -6.47 16.81
N LEU A 33 -8.16 -6.44 15.60
CA LEU A 33 -9.31 -5.62 15.24
C LEU A 33 -10.54 -5.93 16.12
N LEU A 34 -10.82 -7.19 16.40
CA LEU A 34 -11.97 -7.59 17.24
C LEU A 34 -11.89 -7.06 18.68
N PHE A 35 -10.69 -6.74 19.16
CA PHE A 35 -10.47 -6.18 20.49
C PHE A 35 -10.44 -4.64 20.53
N GLN A 36 -10.66 -3.96 19.39
CA GLN A 36 -10.70 -2.49 19.34
C GLN A 36 -12.13 -1.93 19.40
N PRO A 37 -12.37 -0.88 20.21
CA PRO A 37 -13.67 -0.21 20.23
C PRO A 37 -13.95 0.51 18.90
N VAL A 38 -15.24 0.75 18.65
CA VAL A 38 -15.70 1.56 17.50
C VAL A 38 -15.07 2.96 17.60
N GLY A 39 -14.59 3.49 16.47
CA GLY A 39 -13.90 4.79 16.40
C GLY A 39 -12.38 4.76 16.61
N ARG A 40 -11.79 3.62 17.02
CA ARG A 40 -10.31 3.47 17.18
C ARG A 40 -9.69 2.36 16.34
N ARG A 41 -10.49 1.78 15.45
CA ARG A 41 -10.14 0.56 14.73
C ARG A 41 -9.63 0.78 13.30
N ILE A 42 -9.51 2.02 12.83
CA ILE A 42 -9.27 2.32 11.41
C ILE A 42 -7.95 1.73 10.88
N PHE A 43 -6.83 1.92 11.60
CA PHE A 43 -5.54 1.32 11.26
C PHE A 43 -5.61 -0.22 11.20
N HIS A 44 -6.36 -0.83 12.12
CA HIS A 44 -6.55 -2.28 12.13
C HIS A 44 -7.34 -2.76 10.92
N VAL A 45 -8.35 -2.00 10.48
CA VAL A 45 -9.14 -2.28 9.28
C VAL A 45 -8.26 -2.20 8.03
N TYR A 46 -7.46 -1.14 7.88
CA TYR A 46 -6.54 -0.99 6.74
C TYR A 46 -5.51 -2.13 6.72
N THR A 47 -4.79 -2.36 7.81
CA THR A 47 -3.74 -3.39 7.86
C THR A 47 -4.29 -4.82 7.66
N PHE A 48 -5.46 -5.13 8.22
CA PHE A 48 -6.17 -6.39 7.95
C PHE A 48 -6.51 -6.52 6.46
N THR A 49 -7.11 -5.49 5.87
CA THR A 49 -7.54 -5.51 4.46
C THR A 49 -6.35 -5.66 3.52
N ILE A 50 -5.23 -4.99 3.84
CA ILE A 50 -3.97 -5.10 3.10
C ILE A 50 -3.49 -6.56 3.05
N THR A 51 -3.33 -7.18 4.22
CA THR A 51 -2.80 -8.55 4.31
C THR A 51 -3.79 -9.61 3.84
N ALA A 52 -5.09 -9.39 4.03
CA ALA A 52 -6.14 -10.27 3.51
C ALA A 52 -6.13 -10.29 1.97
N THR A 53 -6.12 -9.11 1.33
CA THR A 53 -6.09 -8.98 -0.13
C THR A 53 -4.85 -9.64 -0.72
N ALA A 54 -3.68 -9.32 -0.15
CA ALA A 54 -2.42 -9.91 -0.57
C ALA A 54 -2.41 -11.43 -0.38
N SER A 55 -2.96 -11.95 0.74
CA SER A 55 -3.03 -13.40 0.96
C SER A 55 -3.84 -14.13 -0.12
N VAL A 56 -4.97 -13.58 -0.56
CA VAL A 56 -5.78 -14.16 -1.63
C VAL A 56 -5.04 -14.13 -2.97
N CYS A 57 -4.37 -13.01 -3.29
CA CYS A 57 -3.60 -12.88 -4.52
C CYS A 57 -2.40 -13.83 -4.54
N TYR A 58 -1.69 -13.99 -3.41
CA TYR A 58 -0.61 -14.95 -3.27
C TYR A 58 -1.09 -16.40 -3.33
N LEU A 59 -2.28 -16.72 -2.81
CA LEU A 59 -2.89 -18.03 -2.98
C LEU A 59 -3.14 -18.33 -4.47
N LEU A 60 -3.73 -17.39 -5.20
CA LEU A 60 -3.98 -17.51 -6.65
C LEU A 60 -2.67 -17.74 -7.42
N MET A 61 -1.62 -16.98 -7.11
CA MET A 61 -0.31 -17.19 -7.74
C MET A 61 0.29 -18.55 -7.36
N SER A 62 0.14 -18.98 -6.09
CA SER A 62 0.70 -20.25 -5.60
C SER A 62 0.10 -21.48 -6.30
N VAL A 63 -1.17 -21.39 -6.72
CA VAL A 63 -1.83 -22.42 -7.54
C VAL A 63 -1.64 -22.21 -9.05
N GLN A 64 -0.66 -21.37 -9.42
CA GLN A 64 -0.29 -21.06 -10.81
C GLN A 64 -1.45 -20.48 -11.63
N GLN A 65 -2.23 -19.58 -11.01
CA GLN A 65 -3.25 -18.78 -11.67
C GLN A 65 -2.88 -17.30 -11.62
N GLY A 66 -3.63 -16.46 -12.35
CA GLY A 66 -3.44 -15.01 -12.31
C GLY A 66 -2.19 -14.51 -13.06
N TYR A 67 -1.73 -15.25 -14.07
CA TYR A 67 -0.65 -14.81 -14.96
C TYR A 67 -1.04 -14.92 -16.45
N LYS A 68 -0.28 -14.22 -17.30
CA LYS A 68 -0.32 -14.36 -18.76
C LYS A 68 1.10 -14.39 -19.29
N ILE A 69 1.36 -15.20 -20.33
CA ILE A 69 2.65 -15.16 -21.02
C ILE A 69 2.72 -13.90 -21.89
N VAL A 70 3.74 -13.08 -21.66
CA VAL A 70 4.07 -11.91 -22.48
C VAL A 70 5.49 -12.07 -22.99
N GLY A 71 5.67 -12.09 -24.31
CA GLY A 71 6.93 -12.45 -24.93
C GLY A 71 7.33 -13.89 -24.58
N VAL A 72 8.29 -14.05 -23.68
CA VAL A 72 8.83 -15.36 -23.27
C VAL A 72 8.72 -15.62 -21.77
N ARG A 73 8.04 -14.77 -20.99
CA ARG A 73 7.96 -14.91 -19.53
C ARG A 73 6.52 -14.78 -19.02
N PRO A 74 6.18 -15.41 -17.88
CA PRO A 74 4.91 -15.16 -17.20
C PRO A 74 4.90 -13.78 -16.53
N VAL A 75 3.86 -13.01 -16.82
CA VAL A 75 3.53 -11.78 -16.09
C VAL A 75 2.37 -12.08 -15.16
N TYR A 76 2.63 -12.05 -13.86
CA TYR A 76 1.62 -12.27 -12.82
C TYR A 76 0.76 -11.02 -12.61
N TRP A 77 -0.24 -10.86 -13.46
CA TRP A 77 -1.09 -9.67 -13.47
C TRP A 77 -1.90 -9.49 -12.17
N ILE A 78 -2.14 -10.59 -11.44
CA ILE A 78 -2.82 -10.53 -10.13
C ILE A 78 -2.00 -9.75 -9.08
N ARG A 79 -0.68 -9.59 -9.25
CA ARG A 79 0.13 -8.69 -8.40
C ARG A 79 -0.31 -7.24 -8.52
N TYR A 80 -0.65 -6.79 -9.72
CA TYR A 80 -1.14 -5.43 -9.91
C TYR A 80 -2.52 -5.23 -9.31
N VAL A 81 -3.36 -6.28 -9.27
CA VAL A 81 -4.65 -6.23 -8.56
C VAL A 81 -4.43 -6.11 -7.04
N ASP A 82 -3.50 -6.89 -6.48
CA ASP A 82 -3.07 -6.73 -5.08
C ASP A 82 -2.61 -5.30 -4.82
N TRP A 83 -1.69 -4.78 -5.64
CA TRP A 83 -1.13 -3.44 -5.44
C TRP A 83 -2.16 -2.34 -5.59
N LEU A 84 -3.06 -2.40 -6.59
CA LEU A 84 -4.17 -1.44 -6.77
C LEU A 84 -5.05 -1.28 -5.52
N VAL A 85 -5.11 -2.29 -4.66
CA VAL A 85 -5.85 -2.23 -3.40
C VAL A 85 -4.93 -1.88 -2.23
N THR A 86 -3.76 -2.50 -2.16
CA THR A 86 -2.91 -2.45 -0.96
C THR A 86 -2.03 -1.22 -0.88
N THR A 87 -1.53 -0.69 -1.99
CA THR A 87 -0.68 0.51 -1.96
C THR A 87 -1.47 1.77 -1.59
N PRO A 88 -2.72 2.01 -2.06
CA PRO A 88 -3.54 3.10 -1.55
C PRO A 88 -3.86 2.97 -0.06
N LEU A 89 -4.11 1.75 0.44
CA LEU A 89 -4.37 1.51 1.85
C LEU A 89 -3.15 1.79 2.74
N ILE A 90 -1.93 1.49 2.28
CA ILE A 90 -0.69 1.85 2.98
C ILE A 90 -0.55 3.39 3.05
N LEU A 91 -0.87 4.10 1.97
CA LEU A 91 -0.87 5.57 1.96
C LEU A 91 -1.96 6.15 2.88
N LEU A 92 -3.11 5.49 2.99
CA LEU A 92 -4.15 5.82 3.97
C LEU A 92 -3.66 5.60 5.41
N ASP A 93 -3.01 4.48 5.72
CA ASP A 93 -2.39 4.25 7.04
C ASP A 93 -1.42 5.40 7.40
N LEU A 94 -0.55 5.80 6.47
CA LEU A 94 0.38 6.92 6.68
C LEU A 94 -0.34 8.26 6.83
N GLY A 95 -1.31 8.55 5.95
CA GLY A 95 -2.05 9.81 5.94
C GLY A 95 -2.91 10.00 7.19
N THR A 96 -3.63 8.96 7.62
CA THR A 96 -4.43 8.96 8.85
C THR A 96 -3.55 9.16 10.07
N LEU A 97 -2.33 8.57 10.11
CA LEU A 97 -1.43 8.69 11.26
C LEU A 97 -1.09 10.15 11.60
N ILE A 98 -1.03 11.02 10.61
CA ILE A 98 -0.74 12.45 10.79
C ILE A 98 -1.93 13.36 10.49
N SER A 99 -3.13 12.79 10.28
CA SER A 99 -4.35 13.50 9.90
C SER A 99 -4.12 14.47 8.72
N ILE A 100 -3.59 13.95 7.63
CA ILE A 100 -3.29 14.73 6.43
C ILE A 100 -4.58 15.25 5.77
N ASP A 101 -4.52 16.41 5.09
CA ASP A 101 -5.67 17.01 4.43
C ASP A 101 -6.30 16.09 3.37
N HIS A 102 -7.64 16.15 3.25
CA HIS A 102 -8.41 15.32 2.32
C HIS A 102 -7.92 15.43 0.86
N ASP A 103 -7.62 16.63 0.39
CA ASP A 103 -7.13 16.84 -0.97
C ASP A 103 -5.80 16.14 -1.24
N LYS A 104 -4.93 16.10 -0.21
CA LYS A 104 -3.62 15.47 -0.31
C LYS A 104 -3.73 13.95 -0.31
N ILE A 105 -4.62 13.35 0.50
CA ILE A 105 -4.84 11.91 0.46
C ILE A 105 -5.47 11.47 -0.87
N VAL A 106 -6.40 12.24 -1.43
CA VAL A 106 -6.98 11.98 -2.76
C VAL A 106 -5.90 12.04 -3.84
N LEU A 107 -5.03 13.06 -3.81
CA LEU A 107 -3.90 13.18 -4.73
C LEU A 107 -2.95 11.98 -4.60
N LEU A 108 -2.55 11.60 -3.39
CA LEU A 108 -1.68 10.46 -3.13
C LEU A 108 -2.25 9.16 -3.70
N ILE A 109 -3.53 8.88 -3.44
CA ILE A 109 -4.21 7.70 -3.97
C ILE A 109 -4.23 7.73 -5.50
N PHE A 110 -4.56 8.87 -6.11
CA PHE A 110 -4.63 8.96 -7.57
C PHE A 110 -3.25 8.78 -8.22
N LEU A 111 -2.20 9.39 -7.67
CA LEU A 111 -0.82 9.20 -8.13
C LEU A 111 -0.40 7.73 -8.01
N ASP A 112 -0.76 7.07 -6.91
CA ASP A 112 -0.47 5.65 -6.67
C ASP A 112 -1.17 4.75 -7.70
N LEU A 113 -2.46 4.99 -7.98
CA LEU A 113 -3.18 4.27 -9.02
C LEU A 113 -2.53 4.46 -10.39
N LEU A 114 -2.11 5.68 -10.75
CA LEU A 114 -1.40 5.93 -12.00
C LEU A 114 -0.03 5.23 -12.06
N MET A 115 0.69 5.17 -10.95
CA MET A 115 1.94 4.43 -10.82
C MET A 115 1.73 2.94 -11.08
N ILE A 116 0.77 2.31 -10.40
CA ILE A 116 0.47 0.87 -10.55
C ILE A 116 -0.04 0.54 -11.95
N LEU A 117 -0.95 1.36 -12.50
CA LEU A 117 -1.46 1.17 -13.86
C LEU A 117 -0.36 1.32 -14.91
N SER A 118 0.57 2.25 -14.73
CA SER A 118 1.73 2.39 -15.62
C SER A 118 2.58 1.11 -15.62
N GLY A 119 2.92 0.59 -14.45
CA GLY A 119 3.63 -0.69 -14.32
C GLY A 119 2.88 -1.85 -14.97
N ALA A 120 1.59 -1.98 -14.66
CA ALA A 120 0.74 -3.05 -15.19
C ALA A 120 0.69 -3.04 -16.73
N VAL A 121 0.37 -1.89 -17.33
CA VAL A 121 0.31 -1.74 -18.79
C VAL A 121 1.69 -2.00 -19.39
N GLY A 122 2.76 -1.47 -18.79
CA GLY A 122 4.14 -1.68 -19.24
C GLY A 122 4.51 -3.16 -19.33
N SER A 123 4.08 -3.99 -18.38
CA SER A 123 4.37 -5.43 -18.39
C SER A 123 3.69 -6.19 -19.53
N PHE A 124 2.60 -5.65 -20.09
CA PHE A 124 1.91 -6.27 -21.22
C PHE A 124 2.39 -5.79 -22.59
N VAL A 125 3.24 -4.76 -22.66
CA VAL A 125 3.75 -4.20 -23.92
C VAL A 125 4.71 -5.18 -24.63
N GLY A 126 5.55 -5.89 -23.88
CA GLY A 126 6.37 -6.99 -24.40
C GLY A 126 7.50 -6.62 -25.37
N ASN A 127 7.85 -5.32 -25.47
CA ASN A 127 8.96 -4.79 -26.27
C ASN A 127 9.56 -3.56 -25.57
N TRP A 128 10.57 -2.92 -26.18
CA TRP A 128 11.32 -1.81 -25.58
C TRP A 128 10.46 -0.59 -25.20
N GLN A 129 9.26 -0.46 -25.75
CA GLN A 129 8.33 0.62 -25.38
C GLN A 129 7.80 0.48 -23.95
N ASN A 130 7.96 -0.67 -23.30
CA ASN A 130 7.67 -0.86 -21.87
C ASN A 130 8.43 0.15 -20.98
N LEU A 131 9.60 0.63 -21.41
CA LEU A 131 10.42 1.60 -20.67
C LEU A 131 9.76 2.97 -20.57
N PHE A 132 8.88 3.35 -21.50
CA PHE A 132 8.11 4.59 -21.38
C PHE A 132 7.12 4.51 -20.22
N PHE A 133 6.47 3.35 -20.05
CA PHE A 133 5.55 3.10 -18.95
C PHE A 133 6.28 3.00 -17.62
N TRP A 134 7.47 2.40 -17.59
CA TRP A 134 8.35 2.44 -16.42
C TRP A 134 8.73 3.87 -16.03
N GLY A 135 9.13 4.70 -17.00
CA GLY A 135 9.44 6.11 -16.77
C GLY A 135 8.25 6.91 -16.24
N ALA A 136 7.04 6.67 -16.76
CA ALA A 136 5.81 7.27 -16.25
C ALA A 136 5.49 6.81 -14.82
N GLY A 137 5.62 5.51 -14.52
CA GLY A 137 5.47 4.98 -13.16
C GLY A 137 6.46 5.61 -12.19
N MET A 138 7.72 5.76 -12.59
CA MET A 138 8.76 6.43 -11.79
C MET A 138 8.46 7.90 -11.54
N LEU A 139 7.89 8.63 -12.51
CA LEU A 139 7.46 10.00 -12.32
C LEU A 139 6.39 10.08 -11.22
N PHE A 140 5.34 9.26 -11.30
CA PHE A 140 4.29 9.24 -10.27
C PHE A 140 4.84 8.83 -8.90
N TYR A 141 5.73 7.84 -8.86
CA TYR A 141 6.40 7.43 -7.62
C TYR A 141 7.19 8.57 -6.97
N ILE A 142 7.95 9.34 -7.75
CA ILE A 142 8.72 10.49 -7.24
C ILE A 142 7.77 11.55 -6.65
N LEU A 143 6.61 11.79 -7.28
CA LEU A 143 5.60 12.70 -6.75
C LEU A 143 5.02 12.19 -5.43
N ILE A 144 4.74 10.88 -5.30
CA ILE A 144 4.30 10.27 -4.04
C ILE A 144 5.36 10.48 -2.94
N VAL A 145 6.64 10.21 -3.23
CA VAL A 145 7.74 10.42 -2.27
C VAL A 145 7.81 11.88 -1.82
N PHE A 146 7.67 12.83 -2.76
CA PHE A 146 7.63 14.24 -2.44
C PHE A 146 6.46 14.59 -1.52
N GLU A 147 5.26 14.10 -1.81
CA GLU A 147 4.07 14.38 -1.01
C GLU A 147 4.14 13.77 0.41
N VAL A 148 4.62 12.53 0.52
CA VAL A 148 4.81 11.84 1.81
C VAL A 148 5.77 12.61 2.72
N PHE A 149 6.90 13.11 2.21
CA PHE A 149 7.86 13.83 3.05
C PHE A 149 7.54 15.32 3.22
N SER A 150 6.82 15.95 2.28
CA SER A 150 6.38 17.33 2.44
C SER A 150 5.34 17.48 3.55
N ALA A 151 4.50 16.45 3.76
CA ALA A 151 3.45 16.43 4.79
C ALA A 151 3.97 16.74 6.21
N ILE A 152 5.14 16.19 6.58
CA ILE A 152 5.72 16.37 7.93
C ILE A 152 6.01 17.85 8.23
N ARG A 153 6.42 18.63 7.23
CA ARG A 153 6.88 20.01 7.42
C ARG A 153 5.78 20.94 7.92
N PHE A 154 4.53 20.63 7.60
CA PHE A 154 3.37 21.45 7.96
C PHE A 154 2.70 21.00 9.27
N LEU A 155 3.03 19.81 9.77
CA LEU A 155 2.33 19.16 10.89
C LEU A 155 3.17 19.03 12.16
N SER A 156 4.45 19.40 12.16
CA SER A 156 5.37 19.15 13.29
C SER A 156 4.97 19.78 14.62
N ASN A 157 4.07 20.78 14.61
CA ASN A 157 3.57 21.46 15.81
C ASN A 157 2.16 21.00 16.22
N ARG A 158 1.51 20.15 15.43
CA ARG A 158 0.11 19.71 15.65
C ARG A 158 0.00 18.27 16.15
N ILE A 159 1.04 17.46 15.98
CA ILE A 159 1.04 16.03 16.35
C ILE A 159 2.03 15.75 17.49
N SER A 160 1.78 14.67 18.25
CA SER A 160 2.70 14.24 19.31
C SER A 160 4.05 13.77 18.74
N VAL A 161 5.12 13.89 19.54
CA VAL A 161 6.46 13.41 19.16
C VAL A 161 6.45 11.92 18.83
N LYS A 162 5.60 11.14 19.51
CA LYS A 162 5.44 9.69 19.29
C LYS A 162 4.86 9.41 17.90
N VAL A 163 3.79 10.11 17.53
CA VAL A 163 3.15 10.02 16.21
C VAL A 163 4.15 10.41 15.11
N LYS A 164 4.85 11.54 15.29
CA LYS A 164 5.87 12.00 14.34
C LYS A 164 6.97 10.97 14.11
N ASN A 165 7.49 10.35 15.17
CA ASN A 165 8.56 9.35 15.07
C ASN A 165 8.06 8.07 14.39
N LEU A 166 6.85 7.61 14.72
CA LEU A 166 6.24 6.45 14.05
C LEU A 166 6.02 6.72 12.57
N TYR A 167 5.48 7.90 12.22
CA TYR A 167 5.28 8.28 10.82
C TYR A 167 6.61 8.29 10.06
N LEU A 168 7.65 8.95 10.60
CA LEU A 168 8.96 9.01 9.95
C LEU A 168 9.56 7.62 9.73
N LEU A 169 9.43 6.72 10.72
CA LEU A 169 9.87 5.34 10.59
C LEU A 169 9.11 4.63 9.46
N LEU A 170 7.77 4.63 9.51
CA LEU A 170 6.94 3.93 8.53
C LEU A 170 7.08 4.51 7.12
N ALA A 171 7.11 5.85 6.97
CA ALA A 171 7.29 6.52 5.69
C ALA A 171 8.66 6.22 5.09
N THR A 172 9.73 6.30 5.88
CA THR A 172 11.09 6.00 5.40
C THR A 172 11.24 4.53 5.03
N SER A 173 10.70 3.62 5.85
CA SER A 173 10.68 2.19 5.54
C SER A 173 9.88 1.89 4.28
N THR A 174 8.70 2.51 4.12
CA THR A 174 7.85 2.36 2.93
C THR A 174 8.59 2.82 1.68
N VAL A 175 9.13 4.03 1.66
CA VAL A 175 9.87 4.55 0.49
C VAL A 175 11.12 3.71 0.19
N SER A 176 11.83 3.24 1.22
CA SER A 176 13.00 2.39 1.01
C SER A 176 12.63 1.06 0.35
N VAL A 177 11.57 0.41 0.85
CA VAL A 177 11.07 -0.86 0.31
C VAL A 177 10.45 -0.66 -1.08
N TRP A 178 9.64 0.37 -1.27
CA TRP A 178 8.97 0.70 -2.54
C TRP A 178 9.97 1.04 -3.64
N SER A 179 11.10 1.67 -3.31
CA SER A 179 12.17 1.95 -4.28
C SER A 179 12.78 0.70 -4.90
N MET A 180 12.63 -0.47 -4.27
CA MET A 180 13.12 -1.74 -4.82
C MET A 180 12.18 -2.33 -5.87
N TYR A 181 10.87 -2.06 -5.82
CA TYR A 181 9.89 -2.57 -6.79
C TYR A 181 10.20 -2.15 -8.23
N PRO A 182 10.45 -0.86 -8.55
CA PRO A 182 10.76 -0.46 -9.92
C PRO A 182 12.11 -0.99 -10.39
N ILE A 183 13.04 -1.32 -9.49
CA ILE A 183 14.31 -1.98 -9.82
C ILE A 183 14.03 -3.43 -10.23
N VAL A 184 13.28 -4.18 -9.43
CA VAL A 184 12.87 -5.54 -9.77
C VAL A 184 12.11 -5.55 -11.10
N TRP A 185 11.15 -4.63 -11.25
CA TRP A 185 10.35 -4.49 -12.47
C TRP A 185 11.23 -4.21 -13.69
N LEU A 186 12.17 -3.26 -13.60
CA LEU A 186 13.06 -2.91 -14.71
C LEU A 186 13.91 -4.11 -15.15
N LEU A 187 14.46 -4.87 -14.20
CA LEU A 187 15.31 -6.03 -14.52
C LEU A 187 14.48 -7.22 -15.04
N ALA A 188 13.24 -7.35 -14.58
CA ALA A 188 12.32 -8.43 -14.92
C ALA A 188 11.50 -8.10 -16.18
N ASP A 189 10.42 -7.33 -16.06
CA ASP A 189 9.53 -7.00 -17.17
C ASP A 189 10.15 -6.01 -18.17
N GLY A 190 10.98 -5.08 -17.68
CA GLY A 190 11.64 -4.07 -18.50
C GLY A 190 12.66 -4.64 -19.47
N LEU A 191 13.69 -5.30 -18.92
CA LEU A 191 14.87 -5.77 -19.64
C LEU A 191 14.89 -7.28 -19.89
N ASN A 192 14.04 -8.05 -19.20
CA ASN A 192 13.96 -9.51 -19.31
C ASN A 192 15.31 -10.21 -19.06
N ILE A 193 16.04 -9.75 -18.05
CA ILE A 193 17.33 -10.32 -17.61
C ILE A 193 17.26 -11.00 -16.25
N MET A 194 16.20 -10.77 -15.48
CA MET A 194 15.97 -11.42 -14.19
C MET A 194 15.22 -12.76 -14.36
N PRO A 195 15.71 -13.87 -13.77
CA PRO A 195 14.97 -15.13 -13.71
C PRO A 195 13.65 -14.99 -12.97
N VAL A 196 12.60 -15.69 -13.44
CA VAL A 196 11.23 -15.66 -12.86
C VAL A 196 11.22 -16.05 -11.37
N ASP A 197 12.05 -17.02 -10.98
CA ASP A 197 12.16 -17.43 -9.57
C ASP A 197 12.71 -16.30 -8.69
N LEU A 198 13.76 -15.61 -9.16
CA LEU A 198 14.36 -14.52 -8.40
C LEU A 198 13.41 -13.34 -8.30
N GLU A 199 12.76 -12.95 -9.40
CA GLU A 199 11.70 -11.94 -9.40
C GLU A 199 10.61 -12.27 -8.37
N THR A 200 10.13 -13.51 -8.39
CA THR A 200 9.07 -13.98 -7.51
C THR A 200 9.49 -13.95 -6.03
N ILE A 201 10.71 -14.38 -5.72
CA ILE A 201 11.28 -14.31 -4.37
C ILE A 201 11.41 -12.85 -3.90
N LEU A 202 11.91 -11.97 -4.76
CA LEU A 202 12.10 -10.56 -4.41
C LEU A 202 10.76 -9.87 -4.16
N TYR A 203 9.75 -10.04 -5.02
CA TYR A 203 8.42 -9.49 -4.77
C TYR A 203 7.79 -10.06 -3.49
N ALA A 204 7.95 -11.36 -3.21
CA ALA A 204 7.49 -11.96 -1.97
C ALA A 204 8.11 -11.29 -0.73
N LEU A 205 9.44 -11.09 -0.72
CA LEU A 205 10.14 -10.44 0.39
C LEU A 205 9.73 -8.97 0.54
N LEU A 206 9.57 -8.26 -0.57
CA LEU A 206 9.15 -6.87 -0.57
C LEU A 206 7.71 -6.72 -0.06
N ASP A 207 6.80 -7.61 -0.48
CA ASP A 207 5.41 -7.58 -0.04
C ASP A 207 5.28 -7.92 1.45
N ILE A 208 5.99 -8.94 1.94
CA ILE A 208 6.02 -9.26 3.38
C ILE A 208 6.54 -8.07 4.19
N SER A 209 7.59 -7.40 3.71
CA SER A 209 8.16 -6.23 4.39
C SER A 209 7.19 -5.04 4.38
N ALA A 210 6.62 -4.72 3.22
CA ALA A 210 5.72 -3.57 3.04
C ALA A 210 4.35 -3.76 3.70
N LYS A 211 3.91 -5.00 3.93
CA LYS A 211 2.57 -5.30 4.43
C LYS A 211 2.60 -5.84 5.85
N CYS A 212 3.28 -6.97 6.07
CA CYS A 212 3.30 -7.63 7.37
C CYS A 212 4.16 -6.85 8.37
N ALA A 213 5.43 -6.59 8.03
CA ALA A 213 6.35 -5.89 8.95
C ALA A 213 5.87 -4.47 9.22
N PHE A 214 5.43 -3.74 8.18
CA PHE A 214 4.75 -2.44 8.32
C PHE A 214 3.58 -2.52 9.30
N GLY A 215 2.64 -3.46 9.09
CA GLY A 215 1.47 -3.63 9.92
C GLY A 215 1.78 -3.95 11.37
N PHE A 216 2.76 -4.81 11.63
CA PHE A 216 3.21 -5.10 13.00
C PHE A 216 3.82 -3.87 13.66
N VAL A 217 4.68 -3.12 12.97
CA VAL A 217 5.27 -1.90 13.54
C VAL A 217 4.19 -0.87 13.87
N LEU A 218 3.21 -0.68 12.98
CA LEU A 218 2.10 0.25 13.19
C LEU A 218 1.24 -0.18 14.38
N LEU A 219 0.70 -1.39 14.37
CA LEU A 219 -0.28 -1.84 15.37
C LEU A 219 0.32 -2.14 16.76
N LEU A 220 1.63 -2.44 16.83
CA LEU A 220 2.33 -2.58 18.11
C LEU A 220 2.71 -1.22 18.73
N SER A 221 2.72 -0.14 17.96
CA SER A 221 2.98 1.21 18.43
C SER A 221 1.75 1.86 19.07
N ARG A 222 1.16 1.16 20.05
CA ARG A 222 -0.17 1.44 20.63
C ARG A 222 -0.36 2.87 21.12
N GLU A 223 0.66 3.46 21.75
CA GLU A 223 0.57 4.82 22.27
C GLU A 223 0.45 5.85 21.15
N ALA A 224 1.28 5.74 20.11
CA ALA A 224 1.22 6.65 18.96
C ALA A 224 -0.11 6.48 18.18
N VAL A 225 -0.59 5.24 18.02
CA VAL A 225 -1.89 4.97 17.38
C VAL A 225 -3.04 5.55 18.21
N ALA A 226 -2.98 5.45 19.54
CA ALA A 226 -3.98 6.04 20.43
C ALA A 226 -4.00 7.57 20.33
N ASP A 227 -2.83 8.22 20.32
CA ASP A 227 -2.70 9.66 20.11
C ASP A 227 -3.30 10.08 18.76
N ALA A 228 -2.94 9.40 17.67
CA ALA A 228 -3.42 9.73 16.32
C ALA A 228 -4.95 9.60 16.17
N THR A 229 -5.56 8.58 16.77
CA THR A 229 -7.02 8.40 16.72
C THR A 229 -7.78 9.34 17.65
N ALA A 230 -7.14 9.90 18.68
CA ALA A 230 -7.79 10.86 19.57
C ALA A 230 -8.04 12.21 18.86
N ASP A 231 -7.05 12.68 18.10
CA ASP A 231 -7.14 13.95 17.36
C ASP A 231 -8.21 13.91 16.26
N GLU A 232 -8.33 12.80 15.53
CA GLU A 232 -9.34 12.64 14.47
C GLU A 232 -10.78 12.69 15.00
N ASN A 233 -11.03 12.08 16.16
CA ASN A 233 -12.34 12.11 16.81
C ASN A 233 -12.71 13.50 17.33
N ALA A 234 -11.74 14.30 17.81
CA ALA A 234 -11.99 15.66 18.27
C ALA A 234 -12.43 16.59 17.12
N VAL A 235 -11.81 16.45 15.93
CA VAL A 235 -12.19 17.20 14.73
C VAL A 235 -13.61 16.85 14.27
N SER A 236 -14.01 15.57 14.35
CA SER A 236 -15.36 15.14 13.95
C SER A 236 -16.50 15.67 14.85
N THR A 237 -16.19 16.09 16.08
CA THR A 237 -17.17 16.61 17.04
C THR A 237 -17.42 18.12 16.96
N GLU A 238 -16.59 18.88 16.24
CA GLU A 238 -16.69 20.36 16.15
C GLU A 238 -17.65 20.87 15.06
N GLU A 239 -18.31 20.01 14.27
CA GLU A 239 -19.27 20.45 13.25
C GLU A 239 -20.74 20.13 13.63
N PRO A 240 -21.39 20.94 14.49
CA PRO A 240 -22.84 20.98 14.54
C PRO A 240 -23.35 21.97 13.46
N LEU A 241 -24.03 21.42 12.47
CA LEU A 241 -24.82 22.16 11.47
C LEU A 241 -25.84 23.06 12.18
N LEU A 242 -25.50 24.33 12.39
CA LEU A 242 -26.47 25.35 12.82
C LEU A 242 -27.39 25.63 11.62
N LEU A 243 -28.50 24.90 11.53
CA LEU A 243 -29.66 25.37 10.77
C LEU A 243 -30.19 26.61 11.51
N PRO A 244 -30.34 27.76 10.84
CA PRO A 244 -31.02 28.90 11.46
C PRO A 244 -32.45 28.48 11.77
N THR A 245 -32.78 28.38 13.06
CA THR A 245 -34.17 28.35 13.50
C THR A 245 -34.78 29.69 13.13
N GLU A 246 -35.65 29.69 12.13
CA GLU A 246 -36.47 30.84 11.77
C GLU A 246 -37.28 31.26 13.00
N ALA A 247 -37.00 32.48 13.45
CA ALA A 247 -37.64 33.09 14.60
C ALA A 247 -39.14 33.25 14.32
N ALA A 248 -39.96 32.79 15.27
CA ALA A 248 -41.37 33.14 15.35
C ALA A 248 -41.53 34.67 15.32
N THR A 249 -42.32 35.15 14.35
CA THR A 249 -42.79 36.53 14.32
C THR A 249 -43.89 36.70 15.37
N PRO A 250 -43.83 37.73 16.25
CA PRO A 250 -44.94 38.09 17.10
C PRO A 250 -45.97 38.94 16.32
N GLU A 251 -47.22 38.79 16.73
CA GLU A 251 -48.46 39.35 16.20
C GLU A 251 -48.42 40.85 15.83
N ALA A 252 -49.14 41.18 14.75
CA ALA A 252 -49.97 42.39 14.61
C ALA A 252 -51.15 42.10 13.67
#